data_AF-A0A0M8TAL9-F1
#
_entry.id   AF-A0A0M8TAL9-F1
#
_cell.length_a   1.000
_cell.length_b   1.000
_cell.length_c   1.000
_cell.angle_alpha   90.00
_cell.angle_beta   90.00
_cell.angle_gamma   90.00
#
_symmetry.space_group_name_H-M   'P 1'
#
loop_
_entity.id
_entity.type
_entity.pdbx_description
1 polymer ?
#
loop_
_entity_poly.entity_id
_entity_poly.type
_entity_poly.pdbx_seq_one_letter_code
_entity_poly.pdbx_strand_id
1 'polypeptide(L)'
;MRLRLPEERPTEPPTGYKIAHPVLSQDGARAGFTGVSLGGALPYGVLADASCVYGLRHRAPHRRCDCGFHCVHDRTTAEALLCTAEHRTAVLLEVSVLGRYIRFERGFRYARQRVRTATVGPCACGAVAAALADAGWGRPGWCALAPSCAGCLRGRTSVSPAGFARLAGEGLRVVAGDGLRPAGGGLPPVVGPGATEGLGVPELVAEAALLQARLDWFQSQLARLGEHGPGGGPQG
;
A
#
# COMPACT_ATOMS: atom_id res chain seq x y z
N MET A 1 -9.05 -14.14 35.22
CA MET A 1 -9.61 -15.04 34.19
C MET A 1 -9.38 -14.40 32.82
N ARG A 2 -8.53 -14.97 31.94
CA ARG A 2 -8.37 -14.42 30.57
C ARG A 2 -9.51 -14.95 29.72
N LEU A 3 -10.53 -14.13 29.51
CA LEU A 3 -11.62 -14.43 28.56
C LEU A 3 -11.00 -14.60 27.16
N ARG A 4 -10.94 -15.84 26.67
CA ARG A 4 -10.64 -16.10 25.26
C ARG A 4 -11.87 -15.67 24.46
N LEU A 5 -11.71 -14.66 23.63
CA LEU A 5 -12.71 -14.34 22.61
C LEU A 5 -12.92 -15.56 21.70
N PRO A 6 -14.14 -15.79 21.18
CA PRO A 6 -14.40 -16.86 20.23
C PRO A 6 -13.45 -16.80 19.02
N GLU A 7 -13.01 -17.98 18.57
CA GLU A 7 -12.21 -18.10 17.35
C GLU A 7 -13.17 -18.21 16.15
N GLU A 8 -13.16 -17.20 15.29
CA GLU A 8 -13.93 -17.19 14.05
C GLU A 8 -13.29 -18.17 13.04
N ARG A 9 -14.10 -19.03 12.43
CA ARG A 9 -13.69 -19.99 11.40
C ARG A 9 -14.69 -19.95 10.24
N PRO A 10 -14.60 -18.93 9.36
CA PRO A 10 -15.53 -18.80 8.25
C PRO A 10 -15.33 -19.94 7.25
N THR A 11 -16.40 -20.37 6.59
CA THR A 11 -16.38 -21.43 5.57
C THR A 11 -15.67 -20.98 4.29
N GLU A 12 -15.69 -19.67 4.02
CA GLU A 12 -15.01 -19.04 2.91
C GLU A 12 -14.05 -17.96 3.42
N PRO A 13 -12.92 -17.71 2.72
CA PRO A 13 -12.04 -16.59 3.05
C PRO A 13 -12.80 -15.26 3.05
N PRO A 14 -12.71 -14.44 4.12
CA PRO A 14 -13.28 -13.10 4.10
C PRO A 14 -12.72 -12.27 2.95
N THR A 15 -13.56 -11.43 2.37
CA THR A 15 -13.13 -10.43 1.38
C THR A 15 -12.84 -9.11 2.09
N GLY A 16 -11.81 -8.41 1.64
CA GLY A 16 -11.55 -7.05 2.06
C GLY A 16 -10.96 -6.19 0.95
N TYR A 17 -10.82 -4.90 1.24
CA TYR A 17 -10.39 -3.90 0.28
C TYR A 17 -9.22 -3.08 0.83
N LYS A 18 -8.26 -2.73 -0.03
CA LYS A 18 -7.13 -1.87 0.34
C LYS A 18 -6.58 -1.17 -0.88
N ILE A 19 -5.68 -0.21 -0.68
CA ILE A 19 -4.96 0.43 -1.77
C ILE A 19 -3.48 0.04 -1.76
N ALA A 20 -2.87 -0.01 -2.94
CA ALA A 20 -1.45 -0.32 -3.11
C ALA A 20 -0.93 0.30 -4.40
N HIS A 21 0.38 0.56 -4.47
CA HIS A 21 1.00 0.99 -5.72
C HIS A 21 1.37 -0.24 -6.55
N PRO A 22 0.95 -0.32 -7.82
CA PRO A 22 1.41 -1.36 -8.72
C PRO A 22 2.90 -1.17 -9.01
N VAL A 23 3.65 -2.26 -9.08
CA VAL A 23 5.09 -2.23 -9.37
C VAL A 23 5.46 -3.25 -10.43
N LEU A 24 6.53 -2.95 -11.18
CA LEU A 24 7.13 -3.81 -12.19
C LEU A 24 8.60 -4.03 -11.84
N SER A 25 9.09 -5.26 -11.95
CA SER A 25 10.52 -5.53 -11.77
C SER A 25 11.34 -4.85 -12.86
N GLN A 26 12.59 -4.52 -12.56
CA GLN A 26 13.50 -3.83 -13.49
C GLN A 26 13.69 -4.58 -14.81
N ASP A 27 13.70 -5.91 -14.77
CA ASP A 27 13.79 -6.79 -15.94
C ASP A 27 12.46 -6.96 -16.70
N GLY A 28 11.36 -6.35 -16.21
CA GLY A 28 10.03 -6.44 -16.79
C GLY A 28 9.36 -7.81 -16.65
N ALA A 29 9.98 -8.77 -15.97
CA ALA A 29 9.52 -10.15 -15.91
C ALA A 29 8.44 -10.40 -14.84
N ARG A 30 8.31 -9.50 -13.86
CA ARG A 30 7.42 -9.68 -12.70
C ARG A 30 6.66 -8.40 -12.40
N ALA A 31 5.38 -8.57 -12.03
CA ALA A 31 4.56 -7.50 -11.51
C ALA A 31 4.06 -7.84 -10.11
N GLY A 32 3.75 -6.80 -9.33
CA GLY A 32 3.26 -6.96 -7.98
C GLY A 32 2.79 -5.64 -7.40
N PHE A 33 2.76 -5.55 -6.08
CA PHE A 33 2.28 -4.36 -5.39
C PHE A 33 3.22 -3.98 -4.26
N THR A 34 3.21 -2.71 -3.90
CA THR A 34 3.75 -2.23 -2.63
C THR A 34 2.67 -1.50 -1.84
N GLY A 35 2.65 -1.71 -0.52
CA GLY A 35 1.66 -1.07 0.35
C GLY A 35 1.86 0.45 0.43
N VAL A 36 0.80 1.16 0.82
CA VAL A 36 0.86 2.62 1.06
C VAL A 36 1.25 3.00 2.49
N SER A 37 1.33 2.01 3.41
CA SER A 37 1.61 2.20 4.84
C SER A 37 3.01 1.68 5.22
N LEU A 38 3.27 1.48 6.52
CA LEU A 38 4.55 0.99 7.07
C LEU A 38 5.12 -0.26 6.36
N GLY A 39 4.27 -1.14 5.81
CA GLY A 39 4.68 -2.31 5.02
C GLY A 39 5.07 -2.02 3.57
N GLY A 40 5.01 -0.77 3.10
CA GLY A 40 5.29 -0.32 1.73
C GLY A 40 6.78 -0.31 1.35
N ALA A 41 7.65 -0.86 2.18
CA ALA A 41 9.08 -0.99 1.89
C ALA A 41 9.38 -2.15 0.93
N LEU A 42 8.59 -3.23 0.97
CA LEU A 42 8.87 -4.46 0.22
C LEU A 42 7.72 -4.78 -0.75
N PRO A 43 8.02 -4.89 -2.06
CA PRO A 43 7.09 -5.44 -3.04
C PRO A 43 6.63 -6.85 -2.68
N TYR A 44 5.36 -7.12 -2.94
CA TYR A 44 4.74 -8.44 -2.75
C TYR A 44 3.94 -8.84 -4.00
N GLY A 45 3.85 -10.16 -4.22
CA GLY A 45 3.06 -10.74 -5.32
C GLY A 45 1.56 -10.77 -5.03
N VAL A 46 0.79 -11.26 -6.00
CA VAL A 46 -0.67 -11.42 -5.87
C VAL A 46 -1.05 -12.33 -4.70
N LEU A 47 -0.36 -13.47 -4.59
CA LEU A 47 -0.41 -14.37 -3.45
C LEU A 47 0.84 -14.12 -2.59
N ALA A 48 0.65 -13.71 -1.34
CA ALA A 48 1.78 -13.34 -0.47
C ALA A 48 1.50 -13.61 1.00
N ASP A 49 2.56 -13.97 1.73
CA ASP A 49 2.59 -14.11 3.18
C ASP A 49 3.21 -12.88 3.84
N ALA A 50 2.66 -12.47 4.97
CA ALA A 50 3.13 -11.35 5.74
C ALA A 50 4.35 -11.75 6.58
N SER A 51 5.36 -10.89 6.59
CA SER A 51 6.53 -10.99 7.44
C SER A 51 6.58 -9.83 8.44
N CYS A 52 7.40 -9.96 9.48
CA CYS A 52 7.67 -8.85 10.38
C CYS A 52 8.64 -7.87 9.73
N VAL A 53 8.20 -6.62 9.51
CA VAL A 53 9.05 -5.57 8.93
C VAL A 53 10.26 -5.23 9.81
N TYR A 54 10.15 -5.48 11.11
CA TYR A 54 11.23 -5.30 12.08
C TYR A 54 12.18 -6.50 12.19
N GLY A 55 11.96 -7.58 11.41
CA GLY A 55 12.79 -8.79 11.48
C GLY A 55 12.63 -9.61 12.77
N LEU A 56 11.64 -9.30 13.60
CA LEU A 56 11.39 -10.02 14.85
C LEU A 56 10.88 -11.44 14.59
N ARG A 57 11.31 -12.37 15.44
CA ARG A 57 10.91 -13.77 15.39
C ARG A 57 9.53 -13.97 16.03
N HIS A 58 8.48 -13.83 15.24
CA HIS A 58 7.12 -14.21 15.62
C HIS A 58 6.26 -14.50 14.40
N ARG A 59 5.16 -15.23 14.58
CA ARG A 59 4.21 -15.51 13.50
C ARG A 59 3.29 -14.32 13.25
N ALA A 60 3.28 -13.81 12.02
CA ALA A 60 2.34 -12.78 11.60
C ALA A 60 0.89 -13.34 11.46
N PRO A 61 -0.15 -12.53 11.74
CA PRO A 61 -0.07 -11.30 12.52
C PRO A 61 0.14 -11.62 14.01
N HIS A 62 1.01 -10.86 14.66
CA HIS A 62 1.22 -10.94 16.10
C HIS A 62 0.47 -9.81 16.80
N ARG A 63 -0.22 -10.06 17.91
CA ARG A 63 -1.12 -9.05 18.54
C ARG A 63 -0.40 -7.79 19.00
N ARG A 64 0.85 -7.93 19.44
CA ARG A 64 1.70 -6.83 19.94
C ARG A 64 2.71 -6.30 18.92
N CYS A 65 2.49 -6.60 17.64
CA CYS A 65 3.28 -6.09 16.53
C CYS A 65 2.31 -5.59 15.46
N ASP A 66 2.76 -4.66 14.64
CA ASP A 66 2.04 -4.15 13.46
C ASP A 66 2.17 -5.09 12.24
N CYS A 67 2.92 -6.20 12.34
CA CYS A 67 3.08 -7.15 11.25
C CYS A 67 1.73 -7.74 10.76
N GLY A 68 1.66 -7.99 9.47
CA GLY A 68 0.45 -8.42 8.79
C GLY A 68 0.10 -7.49 7.64
N PHE A 69 -0.63 -8.03 6.67
CA PHE A 69 -1.34 -7.20 5.72
C PHE A 69 -2.58 -6.60 6.37
N HIS A 70 -3.03 -5.45 5.87
CA HIS A 70 -4.21 -4.75 6.35
C HIS A 70 -5.19 -4.52 5.20
N CYS A 71 -6.48 -4.67 5.47
CA CYS A 71 -7.55 -4.25 4.58
C CYS A 71 -8.76 -3.79 5.39
N VAL A 72 -9.60 -2.94 4.81
CA VAL A 72 -10.90 -2.60 5.35
C VAL A 72 -11.96 -3.57 4.84
N HIS A 73 -13.11 -3.62 5.53
CA HIS A 73 -14.25 -4.47 5.11
C HIS A 73 -14.95 -3.93 3.86
N ASP A 74 -15.05 -2.60 3.78
CA ASP A 74 -15.89 -1.90 2.83
C ASP A 74 -15.08 -1.30 1.68
N ARG A 75 -15.61 -1.41 0.46
CA ARG A 75 -14.96 -0.94 -0.76
C ARG A 75 -14.87 0.58 -0.78
N THR A 76 -15.97 1.27 -0.46
CA THR A 76 -16.06 2.73 -0.48
C THR A 76 -15.04 3.35 0.49
N THR A 77 -14.83 2.72 1.64
CA THR A 77 -13.84 3.12 2.64
C THR A 77 -12.41 3.03 2.08
N ALA A 78 -12.10 1.99 1.31
CA ALA A 78 -10.79 1.88 0.65
C ALA A 78 -10.64 2.87 -0.52
N GLU A 79 -11.72 3.11 -1.28
CA GLU A 79 -11.74 4.11 -2.36
C GLU A 79 -11.54 5.53 -1.84
N ALA A 80 -12.12 5.88 -0.68
CA ALA A 80 -11.93 7.18 -0.05
C ALA A 80 -10.45 7.48 0.26
N LEU A 81 -9.63 6.47 0.49
CA LEU A 81 -8.18 6.64 0.69
C LEU A 81 -7.48 7.15 -0.58
N LEU A 82 -8.03 6.90 -1.77
CA LEU A 82 -7.47 7.39 -3.05
C LEU A 82 -7.68 8.90 -3.25
N CYS A 83 -8.49 9.55 -2.41
CA CYS A 83 -8.69 11.00 -2.49
C CYS A 83 -7.47 11.79 -1.99
N THR A 84 -6.61 11.20 -1.15
CA THR A 84 -5.41 11.87 -0.64
C THR A 84 -4.35 12.00 -1.73
N ALA A 85 -3.58 13.08 -1.71
CA ALA A 85 -2.64 13.40 -2.77
C ALA A 85 -1.60 12.29 -2.98
N GLU A 86 -1.16 11.71 -1.87
CA GLU A 86 -0.16 10.67 -1.73
C GLU A 86 -0.63 9.34 -2.31
N HIS A 87 -1.94 9.13 -2.43
CA HIS A 87 -2.54 7.85 -2.79
C HIS A 87 -3.34 7.89 -4.10
N ARG A 88 -3.50 9.06 -4.73
CA ARG A 88 -4.25 9.23 -5.99
C ARG A 88 -3.78 8.33 -7.14
N THR A 89 -2.52 7.89 -7.12
CA THR A 89 -1.96 7.00 -8.15
C THR A 89 -1.96 5.52 -7.76
N ALA A 90 -2.38 5.18 -6.54
CA ALA A 90 -2.54 3.81 -6.11
C ALA A 90 -3.72 3.13 -6.82
N VAL A 91 -3.71 1.81 -6.83
CA VAL A 91 -4.84 1.00 -7.29
C VAL A 91 -5.63 0.48 -6.10
N LEU A 92 -6.94 0.35 -6.28
CA LEU A 92 -7.79 -0.33 -5.31
C LEU A 92 -7.69 -1.84 -5.52
N LEU A 93 -7.46 -2.57 -4.45
CA LEU A 93 -7.34 -4.02 -4.43
C LEU A 93 -8.52 -4.64 -3.67
N GLU A 94 -9.16 -5.60 -4.31
CA GLU A 94 -10.03 -6.58 -3.65
C GLU A 94 -9.18 -7.81 -3.30
N VAL A 95 -9.20 -8.22 -2.04
CA VAL A 95 -8.34 -9.29 -1.53
C VAL A 95 -9.14 -10.36 -0.80
N SER A 96 -8.76 -11.61 -1.01
CA SER A 96 -9.17 -12.72 -0.13
C SER A 96 -8.22 -12.77 1.06
N VAL A 97 -8.77 -12.69 2.27
CA VAL A 97 -8.06 -12.79 3.55
C VAL A 97 -7.80 -14.26 3.85
N LEU A 98 -6.53 -14.66 3.79
CA LEU A 98 -6.11 -16.06 3.95
C LEU A 98 -5.26 -16.25 5.22
N GLY A 99 -5.26 -17.48 5.71
CA GLY A 99 -4.50 -17.85 6.90
C GLY A 99 -5.05 -17.19 8.17
N ARG A 100 -4.16 -16.92 9.13
CA ARG A 100 -4.54 -16.32 10.41
C ARG A 100 -4.86 -14.84 10.21
N TYR A 101 -5.92 -14.37 10.85
CA TYR A 101 -6.25 -12.95 10.87
C TYR A 101 -6.71 -12.49 12.26
N ILE A 102 -6.68 -11.19 12.44
CA ILE A 102 -7.29 -10.46 13.55
C ILE A 102 -8.33 -9.55 12.91
N ARG A 103 -9.60 -9.73 13.27
CA ARG A 103 -10.69 -8.86 12.84
C ARG A 103 -10.77 -7.65 13.77
N PHE A 104 -10.86 -6.49 13.18
CA PHE A 104 -11.17 -5.23 13.83
C PHE A 104 -12.53 -4.73 13.33
N GLU A 105 -13.05 -3.71 13.99
CA GLU A 105 -14.32 -3.07 13.61
C GLU A 105 -14.34 -2.67 12.13
N ARG A 106 -13.26 -2.03 11.66
CA ARG A 106 -13.17 -1.48 10.29
C ARG A 106 -12.48 -2.38 9.27
N GLY A 107 -11.89 -3.50 9.69
CA GLY A 107 -11.11 -4.32 8.76
C GLY A 107 -10.44 -5.57 9.35
N PHE A 108 -9.43 -6.06 8.64
CA PHE A 108 -8.65 -7.23 9.00
C PHE A 108 -7.15 -6.90 9.02
N ARG A 109 -6.43 -7.52 9.95
CA ARG A 109 -4.97 -7.72 9.87
C ARG A 109 -4.66 -9.20 9.71
N TYR A 110 -3.94 -9.59 8.67
CA TYR A 110 -3.89 -11.00 8.27
C TYR A 110 -2.53 -11.48 7.76
N ALA A 111 -2.36 -12.80 7.81
CA ALA A 111 -1.10 -13.48 7.55
C ALA A 111 -0.84 -13.71 6.06
N ARG A 112 -1.90 -13.94 5.27
CA ARG A 112 -1.75 -14.24 3.84
C ARG A 112 -2.87 -13.58 3.05
N GLN A 113 -2.58 -13.12 1.84
CA GLN A 113 -3.59 -12.63 0.90
C GLN A 113 -3.49 -13.33 -0.43
N ARG A 114 -4.62 -13.33 -1.14
CA ARG A 114 -4.65 -13.32 -2.60
C ARG A 114 -5.35 -12.06 -3.09
N VAL A 115 -4.69 -11.26 -3.92
CA VAL A 115 -5.34 -10.16 -4.65
C VAL A 115 -6.19 -10.76 -5.77
N ARG A 116 -7.48 -10.44 -5.83
CA ARG A 116 -8.41 -10.97 -6.84
C ARG A 116 -8.60 -9.97 -7.97
N THR A 117 -8.80 -8.70 -7.60
CA THR A 117 -9.06 -7.61 -8.53
C THR A 117 -8.19 -6.41 -8.18
N ALA A 118 -7.56 -5.80 -9.17
CA ALA A 118 -6.96 -4.48 -9.07
C ALA A 118 -7.74 -3.50 -9.97
N THR A 119 -8.35 -2.49 -9.36
CA THR A 119 -9.05 -1.40 -10.06
C THR A 119 -8.09 -0.23 -10.24
N VAL A 120 -7.80 0.10 -11.48
CA VAL A 120 -6.89 1.19 -11.88
C VAL A 120 -7.67 2.48 -11.97
N GLY A 121 -7.27 3.50 -11.20
CA GLY A 121 -7.88 4.83 -11.25
C GLY A 121 -7.67 5.54 -12.59
N PRO A 122 -8.25 6.74 -12.76
CA PRO A 122 -8.02 7.54 -13.95
C PRO A 122 -6.56 8.01 -14.05
N CYS A 123 -6.16 8.39 -15.26
CA CYS A 123 -4.93 9.13 -15.48
C CYS A 123 -4.96 10.46 -14.72
N ALA A 124 -3.79 11.05 -14.44
CA ALA A 124 -3.69 12.36 -13.80
C ALA A 124 -4.47 13.48 -14.52
N CYS A 125 -4.69 13.35 -15.84
CA CYS A 125 -5.53 14.28 -16.63
C CYS A 125 -7.04 13.97 -16.56
N GLY A 126 -7.47 13.00 -15.76
CA GLY A 126 -8.86 12.57 -15.59
C GLY A 126 -9.35 11.54 -16.62
N ALA A 127 -8.62 11.33 -17.72
CA ALA A 127 -9.00 10.34 -18.73
C ALA A 127 -8.86 8.90 -18.22
N VAL A 128 -9.66 7.98 -18.78
CA VAL A 128 -9.57 6.55 -18.47
C VAL A 128 -8.15 6.05 -18.76
N ALA A 129 -7.59 5.32 -17.80
CA ALA A 129 -6.25 4.76 -17.94
C ALA A 129 -6.26 3.62 -18.97
N ALA A 130 -5.31 3.68 -19.91
CA ALA A 130 -5.07 2.64 -20.91
C ALA A 130 -3.85 1.77 -20.55
N ALA A 131 -2.96 2.29 -19.69
CA ALA A 131 -1.74 1.65 -19.26
C ALA A 131 -1.39 2.01 -17.81
N LEU A 132 -0.52 1.21 -17.22
CA LEU A 132 0.24 1.52 -16.01
C LEU A 132 1.65 1.91 -16.47
N ALA A 133 2.01 3.18 -16.30
CA ALA A 133 3.29 3.74 -16.76
C ALA A 133 4.20 4.07 -15.57
N ASP A 134 5.50 4.15 -15.81
CA ASP A 134 6.48 4.55 -14.81
C ASP A 134 6.03 5.83 -14.07
N ALA A 135 6.00 5.73 -12.74
CA ALA A 135 5.61 6.80 -11.82
C ALA A 135 6.80 7.67 -11.38
N GLY A 136 8.03 7.36 -11.81
CA GLY A 136 9.24 8.11 -11.47
C GLY A 136 9.80 7.82 -10.07
N TRP A 137 9.32 6.76 -9.42
CA TRP A 137 9.82 6.31 -8.12
C TRP A 137 9.76 4.78 -8.02
N GLY A 138 10.39 4.21 -6.99
CA GLY A 138 10.37 2.76 -6.82
C GLY A 138 11.05 2.25 -5.55
N ARG A 139 11.49 1.01 -5.63
CA ARG A 139 12.34 0.30 -4.66
C ARG A 139 13.50 -0.36 -5.42
N PRO A 140 14.59 -0.76 -4.78
CA PRO A 140 15.67 -1.48 -5.46
C PRO A 140 15.12 -2.66 -6.27
N GLY A 141 15.35 -2.65 -7.59
CA GLY A 141 14.87 -3.67 -8.54
C GLY A 141 13.39 -3.56 -8.95
N TRP A 142 12.65 -2.54 -8.52
CA TRP A 142 11.22 -2.39 -8.78
C TRP A 142 10.83 -0.94 -9.08
N CYS A 143 10.20 -0.71 -10.24
CA CYS A 143 9.63 0.57 -10.62
C CYS A 143 8.15 0.63 -10.22
N ALA A 144 7.74 1.69 -9.54
CA ALA A 144 6.33 1.94 -9.30
C ALA A 144 5.64 2.44 -10.57
N LEU A 145 4.38 2.07 -10.73
CA LEU A 145 3.57 2.44 -11.87
C LEU A 145 2.39 3.31 -11.43
N ALA A 146 1.97 4.21 -12.32
CA ALA A 146 0.81 5.07 -12.16
C ALA A 146 -0.14 4.90 -13.37
N PRO A 147 -1.45 5.07 -13.17
CA PRO A 147 -2.41 5.07 -14.26
C PRO A 147 -2.07 6.13 -15.32
N SER A 148 -2.13 5.76 -16.60
CA SER A 148 -1.87 6.67 -17.72
C SER A 148 -2.80 6.38 -18.89
N CYS A 149 -3.40 7.44 -19.43
CA CYS A 149 -4.18 7.35 -20.66
C CYS A 149 -3.25 7.31 -21.89
N ALA A 150 -3.80 6.93 -23.05
CA ALA A 150 -3.02 6.84 -24.29
C ALA A 150 -2.31 8.16 -24.66
N GLY A 151 -2.94 9.32 -24.40
CA GLY A 151 -2.36 10.63 -24.70
C GLY A 151 -1.21 11.07 -23.79
N CYS A 152 -1.23 10.65 -22.52
CA CYS A 152 -0.21 11.00 -21.52
C CYS A 152 0.95 9.99 -21.46
N LEU A 153 0.86 8.86 -22.17
CA LEU A 153 1.85 7.77 -22.07
C LEU A 153 3.24 8.16 -22.60
N ARG A 154 3.29 8.95 -23.68
CA ARG A 154 4.47 9.58 -24.33
C ARG A 154 5.84 8.95 -23.97
N GLY A 155 6.12 7.75 -24.49
CA GLY A 155 7.45 7.13 -24.45
C GLY A 155 7.90 6.58 -23.09
N ARG A 156 7.05 6.61 -22.07
CA ARG A 156 7.36 6.03 -20.76
C ARG A 156 7.28 4.50 -20.79
N THR A 157 8.17 3.85 -20.04
CA THR A 157 8.05 2.42 -19.73
C THR A 157 6.66 2.17 -19.16
N SER A 158 5.95 1.23 -19.76
CA SER A 158 4.56 0.98 -19.41
C SER A 158 4.13 -0.44 -19.74
N VAL A 159 3.05 -0.85 -19.09
CA VAL A 159 2.41 -2.12 -19.30
C VAL A 159 0.90 -1.92 -19.37
N SER A 160 0.24 -2.64 -20.27
CA SER A 160 -1.22 -2.64 -20.31
C SER A 160 -1.80 -3.33 -19.06
N PRO A 161 -3.06 -3.04 -18.67
CA PRO A 161 -3.72 -3.74 -17.56
C PRO A 161 -3.67 -5.27 -17.71
N ALA A 162 -3.92 -5.78 -18.92
CA ALA A 162 -3.84 -7.21 -19.22
C ALA A 162 -2.41 -7.76 -19.17
N GLY A 163 -1.41 -6.97 -19.58
CA GLY A 163 0.00 -7.33 -19.43
C GLY A 163 0.41 -7.43 -17.97
N PHE A 164 0.00 -6.46 -17.15
CA PHE A 164 0.26 -6.46 -15.71
C PHE A 164 -0.37 -7.68 -15.04
N ALA A 165 -1.64 -7.99 -15.36
CA ALA A 165 -2.34 -9.17 -14.86
C ALA A 165 -1.56 -10.46 -15.13
N ARG A 166 -1.04 -10.60 -16.35
CA ARG A 166 -0.26 -11.77 -16.79
C ARG A 166 1.06 -11.91 -16.03
N LEU A 167 1.80 -10.81 -15.88
CA LEU A 167 3.08 -10.78 -15.18
C LEU A 167 2.93 -10.97 -13.66
N ALA A 168 1.79 -10.54 -13.11
CA ALA A 168 1.48 -10.69 -11.70
C ALA A 168 1.01 -12.12 -11.35
N GLY A 169 0.41 -12.83 -12.32
CA GLY A 169 0.00 -14.22 -12.20
C GLY A 169 -1.19 -14.44 -11.26
N GLU A 170 -1.36 -15.68 -10.81
CA GLU A 170 -2.34 -16.08 -9.77
C GLU A 170 -3.82 -15.74 -10.07
N GLY A 171 -4.14 -15.54 -11.35
CA GLY A 171 -5.51 -15.21 -11.79
C GLY A 171 -5.96 -13.79 -11.42
N LEU A 172 -5.02 -12.86 -11.20
CA LEU A 172 -5.34 -11.45 -10.98
C LEU A 172 -6.16 -10.89 -12.15
N ARG A 173 -7.25 -10.20 -11.84
CA ARG A 173 -7.96 -9.35 -12.80
C ARG A 173 -7.56 -7.90 -12.60
N VAL A 174 -7.22 -7.20 -13.69
CA VAL A 174 -6.93 -5.77 -13.66
C VAL A 174 -7.97 -5.07 -14.52
N VAL A 175 -8.71 -4.15 -13.93
CA VAL A 175 -9.80 -3.42 -14.58
C VAL A 175 -9.52 -1.92 -14.48
N ALA A 176 -9.83 -1.18 -15.53
CA ALA A 176 -9.93 0.27 -15.41
C ALA A 176 -11.16 0.58 -14.55
N GLY A 177 -10.99 1.42 -13.53
CA GLY A 177 -12.11 2.02 -12.84
C GLY A 177 -12.84 2.94 -13.81
N ASP A 178 -14.15 3.02 -13.68
CA ASP A 178 -14.89 4.12 -14.29
C ASP A 178 -14.28 5.39 -13.70
N GLY A 179 -13.68 6.22 -14.56
CA GLY A 179 -13.26 7.55 -14.11
C GLY A 179 -14.45 8.21 -13.43
N LEU A 180 -14.20 9.08 -12.45
CA LEU A 180 -15.23 9.96 -11.88
C LEU A 180 -15.81 10.82 -13.02
N ARG A 181 -16.70 10.25 -13.82
CA ARG A 181 -17.60 10.99 -14.69
C ARG A 181 -18.67 11.49 -13.72
N PRO A 182 -18.85 12.80 -13.57
CA PRO A 182 -20.04 13.31 -12.93
C PRO A 182 -21.23 12.68 -13.67
N ALA A 183 -22.12 12.03 -12.94
CA ALA A 183 -23.38 11.58 -13.51
C ALA A 183 -24.16 12.83 -13.94
N GLY A 184 -24.26 13.05 -15.25
CA GLY A 184 -25.11 14.09 -15.84
C GLY A 184 -24.49 15.48 -15.87
N GLY A 185 -24.65 16.15 -17.02
CA GLY A 185 -24.39 17.58 -17.16
C GLY A 185 -25.38 18.37 -16.30
N GLY A 186 -24.88 18.86 -15.17
CA GLY A 186 -25.54 19.83 -14.31
C GLY A 186 -24.45 20.43 -13.44
N LEU A 187 -24.19 21.72 -13.62
CA LEU A 187 -23.28 22.47 -12.76
C LEU A 187 -23.71 22.25 -11.30
N PRO A 188 -22.83 21.81 -10.38
CA PRO A 188 -23.14 21.88 -8.97
C PRO A 188 -23.26 23.36 -8.56
N PRO A 189 -24.14 23.71 -7.62
CA PRO A 189 -24.20 25.07 -7.11
C PRO A 189 -22.85 25.45 -6.51
N VAL A 190 -22.36 26.64 -6.86
CA VAL A 190 -21.18 27.25 -6.25
C VAL A 190 -21.46 27.40 -4.77
N VAL A 191 -20.86 26.53 -3.96
CA VAL A 191 -20.77 26.72 -2.51
C VAL A 191 -19.63 27.73 -2.30
N GLY A 192 -19.93 28.81 -1.59
CA GLY A 192 -19.06 29.98 -1.44
C GLY A 192 -17.71 29.68 -0.77
N PRO A 193 -16.80 30.67 -0.72
CA PRO A 193 -15.45 30.47 -0.23
C PRO A 193 -15.45 30.29 1.29
N GLY A 194 -15.27 29.07 1.74
CA GLY A 194 -15.09 28.75 3.16
C GLY A 194 -14.59 27.31 3.35
N ALA A 195 -13.45 27.18 4.03
CA ALA A 195 -12.76 25.94 4.42
C ALA A 195 -11.96 25.20 3.34
N THR A 196 -10.87 25.82 2.90
CA THR A 196 -9.63 25.08 2.64
C THR A 196 -9.06 24.61 3.97
N GLU A 197 -9.31 23.36 4.36
CA GLU A 197 -8.50 22.69 5.39
C GLU A 197 -7.60 21.68 4.68
N GLY A 198 -6.35 22.12 4.48
CA GLY A 198 -5.24 21.21 4.23
C GLY A 198 -5.07 20.25 5.41
N LEU A 199 -4.22 19.24 5.22
CA LEU A 199 -3.81 18.30 6.27
C LEU A 199 -3.66 19.04 7.60
N GLY A 200 -4.46 18.64 8.60
CA GLY A 200 -4.49 19.31 9.88
C GLY A 200 -3.10 19.35 10.49
N VAL A 201 -2.79 20.46 11.16
CA VAL A 201 -1.60 20.60 12.00
C VAL A 201 -1.39 19.38 12.93
N PRO A 202 -2.43 18.71 13.47
CA PRO A 202 -2.25 17.50 14.28
C PRO A 202 -1.65 16.31 13.53
N GLU A 203 -2.06 16.06 12.29
CA GLU A 203 -1.56 14.96 11.46
C GLU A 203 -0.09 15.19 11.07
N LEU A 204 0.27 16.43 10.71
CA LEU A 204 1.65 16.81 10.43
C LEU A 204 2.55 16.70 11.67
N VAL A 205 2.03 17.01 12.86
CA VAL A 205 2.74 16.82 14.13
C VAL A 205 2.96 15.34 14.44
N ALA A 206 1.97 14.48 14.15
CA ALA A 206 2.11 13.04 14.31
C ALA A 206 3.17 12.44 13.36
N GLU A 207 3.19 12.89 12.10
CA GLU A 207 4.22 12.49 11.14
C GLU A 207 5.61 13.02 11.54
N ALA A 208 5.71 14.27 11.99
CA ALA A 208 6.97 14.84 12.48
C ALA A 208 7.50 14.09 13.72
N ALA A 209 6.62 13.72 14.65
CA ALA A 209 6.99 12.93 15.82
C ALA A 209 7.49 11.52 15.44
N LEU A 210 6.87 10.89 14.44
CA LEU A 210 7.31 9.59 13.92
C LEU A 210 8.68 9.67 13.23
N LEU A 211 8.91 10.73 12.46
CA LEU A 211 10.20 11.00 11.82
C LEU A 211 11.29 11.28 12.86
N GLN A 212 10.98 12.04 13.91
CA GLN A 212 11.89 12.31 15.01
C GLN A 212 12.28 11.02 15.76
N ALA A 213 11.30 10.18 16.10
CA ALA A 213 11.56 8.90 16.76
C ALA A 213 12.44 7.96 15.91
N ARG A 214 12.29 8.00 14.58
CA ARG A 214 13.17 7.25 13.66
C ARG A 214 14.59 7.79 13.65
N LEU A 215 14.76 9.12 13.64
CA LEU A 215 16.07 9.76 13.69
C LEU A 215 16.80 9.42 15.01
N ASP A 216 16.12 9.51 16.15
CA ASP A 216 16.68 9.19 17.46
C ASP A 216 17.12 7.71 17.54
N TRP A 217 16.34 6.82 16.93
CA TRP A 217 16.71 5.40 16.82
C TRP A 217 17.95 5.20 15.94
N PHE A 218 18.04 5.86 14.78
CA PHE A 218 19.23 5.80 13.93
C PHE A 218 20.47 6.33 14.64
N GLN A 219 20.35 7.46 15.34
CA GLN A 219 21.45 8.01 16.14
C GLN A 219 21.90 7.05 17.24
N SER A 220 20.96 6.38 17.90
CA SER A 220 21.27 5.35 18.90
C SER A 220 22.00 4.15 18.28
N GLN A 221 21.66 3.73 17.06
CA GLN A 221 22.39 2.65 16.37
C GLN A 221 23.79 3.09 15.94
N LEU A 222 23.94 4.33 15.45
CA LEU A 222 25.25 4.88 15.07
C LEU A 222 26.16 5.03 16.29
N ALA A 223 25.64 5.50 17.43
CA ALA A 223 26.40 5.58 18.68
C ALA A 223 26.93 4.21 19.12
N ARG A 224 26.07 3.17 19.07
CA ARG A 224 26.47 1.79 19.40
C ARG A 224 27.54 1.25 18.44
N LEU A 225 27.50 1.61 17.17
CA LEU A 225 28.53 1.23 16.20
C LEU A 225 29.84 2.00 16.43
N GLY A 226 29.76 3.27 16.86
CA GLY A 226 30.92 4.09 17.23
C GLY A 226 31.62 3.63 18.51
N GLU A 227 30.87 3.10 19.48
CA GLU A 227 31.41 2.48 20.71
C GLU A 227 32.21 1.19 20.46
N HIS A 228 32.05 0.56 19.28
CA HIS A 228 32.79 -0.64 18.87
C HIS A 228 33.98 -0.32 17.93
N GLY A 229 34.39 0.95 17.81
CA GLY A 229 35.62 1.34 17.12
C GLY A 229 36.89 0.92 17.88
N PRO A 230 38.01 0.63 17.19
CA PRO A 230 39.17 -0.03 17.78
C PRO A 230 39.98 0.95 18.65
N GLY A 231 39.94 0.78 19.96
CA GLY A 231 40.76 1.58 20.87
C GLY A 231 40.85 0.99 22.27
N GLY A 232 41.83 0.11 22.50
CA GLY A 232 42.14 -0.39 23.83
C GLY A 232 43.19 -1.50 23.86
N GLY A 233 44.33 -1.31 23.17
CA GLY A 233 45.50 -2.15 23.41
C GLY A 233 46.02 -1.93 24.84
N PRO A 234 46.48 -2.98 25.55
CA PRO A 234 46.94 -2.86 26.92
C PRO A 234 48.20 -1.99 26.99
N GLN A 235 48.19 -0.97 27.86
CA GLN A 235 49.41 -0.29 28.29
C GLN A 235 50.12 -1.17 29.31
N GLY A 236 51.44 -1.29 29.15
CA GLY A 236 52.32 -2.21 29.89
C GLY A 236 52.52 -1.89 31.36
#